data_AF-Q0ILS6-F1
#
_entry.id   AF-Q0ILS6-F1
#
_cell.length_a   1.000
_cell.length_b   1.000
_cell.length_c   1.000
_cell.angle_alpha   90.00
_cell.angle_beta   90.00
_cell.angle_gamma   90.00
#
_symmetry.space_group_name_H-M   'P 1'
#
loop_
_entity.id
_entity.type
_entity.pdbx_description
1 polymer ?
#
loop_
_entity_poly.entity_id
_entity_poly.type
_entity_poly.pdbx_seq_one_letter_code
_entity_poly.pdbx_strand_id
1 'polypeptide(L)'
;MIEMMTSTPHCVQELTQSYEVDGFCCVKDSRLNHYRKKKTFQLKYRSSPYKALLDTVSSGIIDASSVGQRIILPGSFTGSPRYYYQNYQDCVALCRRFGCPDLFITYTCNAAWPEITEALAFIPGQQPSDRPDIVDRVFEMKLKLFVDDIKKI
;
A
#
# COMPACT_ATOMS: atom_id res chain seq x y z
N MET A 1 -18.83 -29.55 1.74
CA MET A 1 -17.88 -29.41 0.62
C MET A 1 -17.28 -28.00 0.53
N ILE A 2 -17.98 -26.95 0.99
CA ILE A 2 -17.43 -25.57 1.10
C ILE A 2 -16.48 -25.42 2.31
N GLU A 3 -16.69 -26.17 3.40
CA GLU A 3 -15.82 -26.10 4.60
C GLU A 3 -14.47 -26.82 4.48
N MET A 4 -14.26 -27.69 3.47
CA MET A 4 -12.95 -28.33 3.25
C MET A 4 -12.01 -27.53 2.35
N MET A 5 -12.48 -26.40 1.80
CA MET A 5 -11.72 -25.60 0.82
C MET A 5 -11.06 -24.36 1.45
N THR A 6 -11.41 -24.02 2.70
CA THR A 6 -10.79 -22.91 3.44
C THR A 6 -9.56 -23.34 4.23
N SER A 7 -9.37 -24.63 4.47
CA SER A 7 -8.25 -25.20 5.24
C SER A 7 -7.13 -25.80 4.39
N THR A 8 -7.34 -25.95 3.08
CA THR A 8 -6.35 -26.51 2.14
C THR A 8 -5.20 -25.59 1.69
N PRO A 9 -5.31 -24.24 1.66
CA PRO A 9 -4.18 -23.45 1.17
C PRO A 9 -2.97 -23.53 2.12
N HIS A 10 -3.17 -23.44 3.45
CA HIS A 10 -2.10 -23.41 4.45
C HIS A 10 -1.13 -24.61 4.49
N CYS A 11 -1.36 -25.64 3.69
CA CYS A 11 -0.52 -26.84 3.65
C CYS A 11 0.69 -26.71 2.69
N VAL A 12 0.75 -25.67 1.85
CA VAL A 12 1.84 -25.52 0.85
C VAL A 12 2.45 -24.11 0.92
N GLN A 13 3.67 -24.03 1.45
CA GLN A 13 4.38 -22.80 1.84
C GLN A 13 4.50 -21.77 0.70
N GLU A 14 5.02 -22.16 -0.47
CA GLU A 14 5.24 -21.20 -1.59
C GLU A 14 3.95 -20.86 -2.35
N LEU A 15 3.02 -21.82 -2.45
CA LEU A 15 1.78 -21.67 -3.20
C LEU A 15 0.77 -20.75 -2.49
N THR A 16 0.76 -20.74 -1.15
CA THR A 16 -0.07 -19.81 -0.36
C THR A 16 0.34 -18.37 -0.56
N GLN A 17 1.63 -18.08 -0.41
CA GLN A 17 2.16 -16.73 -0.59
C GLN A 17 1.92 -16.25 -2.03
N SER A 18 2.10 -17.13 -3.02
CA SER A 18 1.82 -16.82 -4.42
C SER A 18 0.34 -16.51 -4.67
N TYR A 19 -0.58 -17.27 -4.06
CA TYR A 19 -2.02 -17.04 -4.17
C TYR A 19 -2.45 -15.71 -3.53
N GLU A 20 -1.91 -15.38 -2.35
CA GLU A 20 -2.18 -14.11 -1.68
C GLU A 20 -1.69 -12.91 -2.52
N VAL A 21 -0.48 -13.02 -3.09
CA VAL A 21 0.08 -12.00 -3.98
C VAL A 21 -0.77 -11.83 -5.24
N ASP A 22 -1.23 -12.93 -5.84
CA ASP A 22 -2.10 -12.89 -7.02
C ASP A 22 -3.45 -12.25 -6.71
N GLY A 23 -4.08 -12.62 -5.59
CA GLY A 23 -5.31 -12.01 -5.12
C GLY A 23 -5.15 -10.49 -4.88
N PHE A 24 -4.04 -10.08 -4.25
CA PHE A 24 -3.71 -8.67 -4.07
C PHE A 24 -3.52 -7.95 -5.41
N CYS A 25 -2.81 -8.56 -6.36
CA CYS A 25 -2.61 -8.01 -7.71
C CYS A 25 -3.95 -7.81 -8.44
N CYS A 26 -4.85 -8.80 -8.38
CA CYS A 26 -6.18 -8.72 -8.98
C CYS A 26 -7.02 -7.57 -8.40
N VAL A 27 -6.97 -7.38 -7.08
CA VAL A 27 -7.65 -6.26 -6.41
C VAL A 27 -7.03 -4.93 -6.81
N LYS A 28 -5.69 -4.83 -6.84
CA LYS A 28 -4.97 -3.63 -7.26
C LYS A 28 -5.28 -3.25 -8.71
N ASP A 29 -5.30 -4.23 -9.62
CA ASP A 29 -5.62 -4.00 -11.01
C ASP A 29 -7.08 -3.59 -11.21
N SER A 30 -8.01 -4.23 -10.49
CA SER A 30 -9.42 -3.80 -10.48
C SER A 30 -9.58 -2.35 -10.02
N ARG A 31 -8.87 -1.96 -8.96
CA ARG A 31 -8.86 -0.58 -8.45
C ARG A 31 -8.23 0.39 -9.45
N LEU A 32 -7.16 0.00 -10.12
CA LEU A 32 -6.51 0.79 -11.16
C LEU A 32 -7.43 0.96 -12.39
N ASN A 33 -8.08 -0.11 -12.82
CA ASN A 33 -9.05 -0.12 -13.90
C ASN A 33 -10.24 0.79 -13.62
N HIS A 34 -10.69 0.90 -12.36
CA HIS A 34 -11.71 1.88 -11.97
C HIS A 34 -11.29 3.32 -12.32
N TYR A 35 -10.07 3.72 -11.95
CA TYR A 35 -9.56 5.06 -12.24
C TYR A 35 -9.21 5.28 -13.71
N ARG A 36 -8.84 4.23 -14.44
CA ARG A 36 -8.55 4.29 -15.89
C ARG A 36 -9.81 4.41 -16.74
N LYS A 37 -10.81 3.55 -16.51
CA LYS A 37 -11.99 3.41 -17.39
C LYS A 37 -13.10 4.42 -17.08
N LYS A 38 -13.20 4.90 -15.83
CA LYS A 38 -14.25 5.84 -15.42
C LYS A 38 -13.97 7.25 -15.96
N LYS A 39 -14.54 7.56 -17.13
CA LYS A 39 -14.36 8.84 -17.84
C LYS A 39 -14.65 10.06 -16.96
N THR A 40 -15.66 10.00 -16.08
CA THR A 40 -16.01 11.12 -15.19
C THR A 40 -14.90 11.50 -14.22
N PHE A 41 -14.12 10.51 -13.76
CA PHE A 41 -12.98 10.76 -12.89
C PHE A 41 -11.83 11.39 -13.68
N GLN A 42 -11.44 10.82 -14.81
CA GLN A 42 -10.36 11.36 -15.64
C GLN A 42 -10.69 12.78 -16.13
N LEU A 43 -11.94 13.08 -16.50
CA LEU A 43 -12.36 14.43 -16.90
C LEU A 43 -12.11 15.49 -15.81
N LYS A 44 -12.31 15.13 -14.53
CA LYS A 44 -12.05 16.04 -13.40
C LYS A 44 -10.58 16.44 -13.28
N TYR A 45 -9.65 15.52 -13.56
CA TYR A 45 -8.21 15.76 -13.38
C TYR A 45 -7.47 16.10 -14.69
N ARG A 46 -8.07 15.78 -15.84
CA ARG A 46 -7.52 15.97 -17.18
C ARG A 46 -7.93 17.31 -17.80
N SER A 47 -8.41 18.27 -17.02
CA SER A 47 -8.43 19.65 -17.49
C SER A 47 -6.99 20.07 -17.78
N SER A 48 -6.58 19.99 -19.05
CA SER A 48 -5.26 20.46 -19.46
C SER A 48 -5.18 21.95 -19.15
N PRO A 49 -4.11 22.41 -18.49
CA PRO A 49 -3.91 23.84 -18.33
C PRO A 49 -3.79 24.46 -19.72
N TYR A 50 -4.41 25.64 -19.92
CA TYR A 50 -4.47 26.33 -21.21
C TYR A 50 -3.10 26.44 -21.90
N LYS A 51 -2.04 26.67 -21.13
CA LYS A 51 -0.64 26.74 -21.63
C LYS A 51 -0.17 25.42 -22.27
N ALA A 52 -0.48 24.28 -21.67
CA ALA A 52 -0.12 22.98 -22.24
C ALA A 52 -0.88 22.70 -23.54
N LEU A 53 -2.12 23.20 -23.68
CA LEU A 53 -2.89 23.10 -24.92
C LEU A 53 -2.25 23.97 -26.02
N LEU A 54 -1.89 25.21 -25.71
CA LEU A 54 -1.19 26.09 -26.65
C LEU A 54 0.15 25.51 -27.11
N ASP A 55 0.94 24.94 -26.20
CA ASP A 55 2.24 24.33 -26.53
C ASP A 55 2.07 23.11 -27.46
N THR A 56 1.05 22.27 -27.22
CA THR A 56 0.75 21.11 -28.09
C THR A 56 0.27 21.51 -29.48
N VAL A 57 -0.56 22.57 -29.57
CA VAL A 57 -1.04 23.10 -30.86
C VAL A 57 0.13 23.73 -31.62
N SER A 58 0.99 24.49 -30.93
CA SER A 58 2.19 25.10 -31.50
C SER A 58 3.21 24.07 -32.00
N SER A 59 3.22 22.87 -31.40
CA SER A 59 4.07 21.75 -31.81
C SER A 59 3.54 20.97 -33.02
N GLY A 60 2.43 21.42 -33.64
CA GLY A 60 1.87 20.80 -34.85
C GLY A 60 1.01 19.56 -34.59
N ILE A 61 0.68 19.26 -33.34
CA ILE A 61 -0.19 18.13 -33.00
C ILE A 61 -1.65 18.57 -33.10
N ILE A 62 -2.30 18.17 -34.19
CA ILE A 62 -3.68 18.58 -34.55
C ILE A 62 -4.73 17.61 -33.99
N ASP A 63 -4.33 16.35 -33.75
CA ASP A 63 -5.22 15.32 -33.23
C ASP A 63 -5.01 15.09 -31.73
N ALA A 64 -6.06 15.35 -30.94
CA ALA A 64 -6.08 15.12 -29.50
C ALA A 64 -5.88 13.65 -29.10
N SER A 65 -6.07 12.70 -30.04
CA SER A 65 -5.81 11.27 -29.80
C SER A 65 -4.32 10.92 -29.77
N SER A 66 -3.49 11.71 -30.46
CA SER A 66 -2.04 11.48 -30.64
C SER A 66 -1.18 12.04 -29.49
N VAL A 67 -1.72 13.00 -28.73
CA VAL A 67 -1.17 13.39 -27.43
C VAL A 67 -1.57 12.31 -26.43
N GLY A 68 -0.75 11.26 -26.31
CA GLY A 68 -1.03 10.06 -25.50
C GLY A 68 -1.83 10.37 -24.23
N GLN A 69 -2.92 9.64 -24.02
CA GLN A 69 -3.85 9.93 -22.94
C GLN A 69 -3.17 9.79 -21.58
N ARG A 70 -2.68 10.89 -21.00
CA ARG A 70 -2.10 10.91 -19.66
C ARG A 70 -3.20 10.56 -18.65
N ILE A 71 -3.20 9.30 -18.20
CA ILE A 71 -4.07 8.85 -17.12
C ILE A 71 -3.54 9.45 -15.82
N ILE A 72 -4.36 10.25 -15.16
CA ILE A 72 -3.98 10.88 -13.88
C ILE A 72 -4.57 10.05 -12.75
N LEU A 73 -3.69 9.54 -11.89
CA LEU A 73 -4.09 8.88 -10.65
C LEU A 73 -4.26 9.92 -9.54
N PRO A 74 -5.29 9.81 -8.69
CA PRO A 74 -5.46 10.70 -7.54
C PRO A 74 -4.38 10.48 -6.48
N GLY A 75 -4.20 11.48 -5.61
CA GLY A 75 -3.43 11.34 -4.38
C GLY A 75 -3.97 10.24 -3.43
N SER A 76 -5.23 9.83 -3.55
CA SER A 76 -5.78 8.69 -2.80
C SER A 76 -5.31 7.32 -3.30
N PHE A 77 -4.69 7.23 -4.47
CA PHE A 77 -4.15 5.98 -4.98
C PHE A 77 -2.75 5.74 -4.40
N THR A 78 -2.68 4.86 -3.41
CA THR A 78 -1.43 4.41 -2.77
C THR A 78 -0.40 3.97 -3.81
N GLY A 79 0.80 4.54 -3.75
CA GLY A 79 1.91 4.24 -4.66
C GLY A 79 1.96 5.10 -5.93
N SER A 80 0.99 5.98 -6.17
CA SER A 80 1.10 6.96 -7.26
C SER A 80 2.08 8.11 -6.90
N PRO A 81 2.67 8.80 -7.90
CA PRO A 81 3.48 9.98 -7.64
C PRO A 81 2.74 11.07 -6.84
N ARG A 82 1.44 11.24 -7.09
CA ARG A 82 0.61 12.21 -6.36
C ARG A 82 0.36 11.80 -4.91
N TYR A 83 0.25 10.50 -4.63
CA TYR A 83 0.14 10.00 -3.26
C TYR A 83 1.36 10.38 -2.43
N TYR A 84 2.56 10.14 -2.96
CA TYR A 84 3.79 10.52 -2.25
C TYR A 84 3.93 12.03 -2.09
N TYR A 85 3.58 12.80 -3.13
CA TYR A 85 3.62 14.26 -3.05
C TYR A 85 2.63 14.83 -2.03
N GLN A 86 1.41 14.28 -1.96
CA GLN A 86 0.42 14.66 -0.95
C GLN A 86 0.92 14.34 0.46
N ASN A 87 1.44 13.13 0.68
CA ASN A 87 1.99 12.75 1.98
C ASN A 87 3.14 13.67 2.40
N TYR A 88 4.01 14.08 1.47
CA TYR A 88 5.06 15.04 1.76
C TYR A 88 4.50 16.40 2.18
N GLN A 89 3.50 16.92 1.47
CA GLN A 89 2.85 18.18 1.83
C GLN A 89 2.17 18.10 3.20
N ASP A 90 1.52 16.99 3.51
CA ASP A 90 0.87 16.75 4.79
C ASP A 90 1.91 16.68 5.92
N CYS A 91 3.04 16.00 5.71
CA CYS A 91 4.17 16.00 6.65
C CYS A 91 4.70 17.42 6.90
N VAL A 92 4.92 18.22 5.86
CA VAL A 92 5.37 19.61 6.00
C VAL A 92 4.34 20.45 6.78
N ALA A 93 3.05 20.24 6.53
CA ALA A 93 1.98 20.91 7.27
C ALA A 93 1.97 20.52 8.75
N LEU A 94 2.18 19.24 9.08
CA LEU A 94 2.36 18.76 10.45
C LEU A 94 3.57 19.40 11.12
N CYS A 95 4.73 19.42 10.45
CA CYS A 95 5.94 20.03 11.00
C CYS A 95 5.78 21.53 11.26
N ARG A 96 5.03 22.24 10.39
CA ARG A 96 4.71 23.65 10.61
C ARG A 96 3.79 23.89 11.81
N ARG A 97 2.90 22.94 12.11
CA ARG A 97 1.92 23.07 13.20
C ARG A 97 2.47 22.62 14.54
N PHE A 98 3.22 21.53 14.57
CA PHE A 98 3.66 20.86 15.80
C PHE A 98 5.18 20.94 16.03
N GLY A 99 5.93 21.49 15.08
CA GLY A 99 7.40 21.49 15.12
C GLY A 99 8.03 20.29 14.42
N CYS A 100 9.35 20.29 14.34
CA CYS A 100 10.09 19.16 13.79
C CYS A 100 10.00 17.94 14.71
N PRO A 101 9.97 16.71 14.18
CA PRO A 101 9.99 15.51 15.01
C PRO A 101 11.33 15.38 15.74
N ASP A 102 11.28 15.04 17.04
CA ASP A 102 12.47 14.85 17.87
C ASP A 102 13.08 13.44 17.73
N LEU A 103 12.25 12.44 17.38
CA LEU A 103 12.64 11.03 17.33
C LEU A 103 12.36 10.45 15.93
N PHE A 104 13.36 9.74 15.38
CA PHE A 104 13.22 8.91 14.19
C PHE A 104 13.61 7.47 14.53
N ILE A 105 12.61 6.65 14.83
CA ILE A 105 12.80 5.29 15.33
C ILE A 105 12.29 4.28 14.31
N THR A 106 13.12 3.28 14.03
CA THR A 106 12.72 2.09 13.26
C THR A 106 12.50 0.93 14.23
N TYR A 107 11.28 0.38 14.25
CA TYR A 107 10.96 -0.82 15.03
C TYR A 107 10.81 -2.02 14.09
N THR A 108 11.67 -3.03 14.25
CA THR A 108 11.73 -4.21 13.39
C THR A 108 11.23 -5.44 14.12
N CYS A 109 10.41 -6.26 13.44
CA CYS A 109 9.98 -7.55 13.98
C CYS A 109 11.15 -8.52 14.10
N ASN A 110 11.16 -9.34 15.16
CA ASN A 110 12.08 -10.47 15.32
C ASN A 110 11.29 -11.77 15.30
N ALA A 111 11.54 -12.63 14.32
CA ALA A 111 10.87 -13.92 14.17
C ALA A 111 11.19 -14.91 15.32
N ALA A 112 12.26 -14.69 16.07
CA ALA A 112 12.66 -15.51 17.21
C ALA A 112 12.01 -15.08 18.55
N TRP A 113 11.00 -14.21 18.53
CA TRP A 113 10.29 -13.85 19.75
C TRP A 113 9.56 -15.06 20.36
N PRO A 114 9.59 -15.20 21.70
CA PRO A 114 9.00 -16.34 22.38
C PRO A 114 7.51 -16.46 22.06
N GLU A 115 6.78 -15.35 21.95
CA GLU A 115 5.36 -15.34 21.62
C GLU A 115 5.07 -15.94 20.23
N ILE A 116 5.99 -15.76 19.26
CA ILE A 116 5.88 -16.36 17.93
C ILE A 116 6.19 -17.85 18.02
N THR A 117 7.29 -18.23 18.68
CA THR A 117 7.69 -19.63 18.80
C THR A 117 6.68 -20.47 19.59
N GLU A 118 6.09 -19.90 20.65
CA GLU A 118 5.05 -20.55 21.45
C GLU A 118 3.75 -20.71 20.65
N ALA A 119 3.35 -19.68 19.91
CA ALA A 119 2.17 -19.77 19.03
C ALA A 119 2.36 -20.82 17.92
N LEU A 120 3.57 -20.95 17.37
CA LEU A 120 3.89 -21.97 16.38
C LEU A 120 4.05 -23.36 16.98
N ALA A 121 4.42 -23.50 18.26
CA ALA A 121 4.55 -24.81 18.90
C ALA A 121 3.23 -25.61 18.91
N PHE A 122 2.08 -24.92 18.86
CA PHE A 122 0.77 -25.55 18.70
C PHE A 122 0.53 -26.14 17.30
N ILE A 123 1.36 -25.79 16.31
CA ILE A 123 1.24 -26.19 14.91
C ILE A 123 2.55 -26.86 14.46
N PRO A 124 2.64 -28.20 14.50
CA PRO A 124 3.89 -28.89 14.26
C PRO A 124 4.41 -28.65 12.83
N GLY A 125 5.69 -28.33 12.71
CA GLY A 125 6.41 -28.25 11.43
C GLY A 125 6.31 -26.93 10.68
N GLN A 126 5.62 -25.91 11.21
CA GLN A 126 5.53 -24.59 10.57
C GLN A 126 6.61 -23.62 11.04
N GLN A 127 7.09 -22.79 10.11
CA GLN A 127 8.04 -21.71 10.37
C GLN A 127 7.31 -20.36 10.47
N PRO A 128 7.92 -19.33 11.10
CA PRO A 128 7.36 -17.97 11.13
C PRO A 128 7.01 -17.41 9.75
N SER A 129 7.77 -17.79 8.71
CA SER A 129 7.50 -17.42 7.31
C SER A 129 6.19 -17.97 6.76
N ASP A 130 5.71 -19.08 7.31
CA ASP A 130 4.53 -19.79 6.83
C ASP A 130 3.25 -19.20 7.44
N ARG A 131 3.40 -18.49 8.57
CA ARG A 131 2.33 -17.86 9.33
C ARG A 131 2.60 -16.38 9.57
N PRO A 132 2.62 -15.57 8.50
CA PRO A 132 2.78 -14.12 8.62
C PRO A 132 1.68 -13.50 9.50
N ASP A 133 0.49 -14.10 9.55
CA ASP A 133 -0.60 -13.68 10.43
C ASP A 133 -0.25 -13.72 11.93
N ILE A 134 0.52 -14.72 12.37
CA ILE A 134 0.99 -14.83 13.76
C ILE A 134 2.08 -13.77 14.01
N VAL A 135 3.04 -13.66 13.09
CA VAL A 135 4.14 -12.70 13.18
C VAL A 135 3.60 -11.26 13.25
N ASP A 136 2.66 -10.91 12.37
CA ASP A 136 2.03 -9.59 12.29
C ASP A 136 1.28 -9.24 13.58
N ARG A 137 0.55 -10.22 14.16
CA ARG A 137 -0.16 -10.01 15.44
C ARG A 137 0.79 -9.77 16.60
N VAL A 138 1.85 -10.57 16.71
CA VAL A 138 2.86 -10.38 17.76
C VAL A 138 3.57 -9.04 17.57
N PHE A 139 3.92 -8.69 16.34
CA PHE A 139 4.51 -7.40 16.02
C PHE A 139 3.60 -6.23 16.42
N GLU A 140 2.30 -6.29 16.09
CA GLU A 140 1.34 -5.25 16.46
C GLU A 140 1.23 -5.11 17.98
N MET A 141 1.17 -6.21 18.73
CA MET A 141 1.13 -6.19 20.20
C MET A 141 2.39 -5.54 20.79
N LYS A 142 3.57 -5.96 20.31
CA LYS A 142 4.85 -5.41 20.77
C LYS A 142 5.02 -3.94 20.39
N LEU A 143 4.57 -3.55 19.20
CA LEU A 143 4.60 -2.16 18.74
C LEU A 143 3.67 -1.27 19.59
N LYS A 144 2.49 -1.75 19.98
CA LYS A 144 1.61 -1.01 20.90
C LYS A 144 2.27 -0.77 22.26
N LEU A 145 2.87 -1.80 22.84
CA LEU A 145 3.63 -1.67 24.09
C LEU A 145 4.77 -0.66 23.95
N PHE A 146 5.52 -0.75 22.85
CA PHE A 146 6.62 0.17 22.55
C PHE A 146 6.14 1.62 22.43
N VAL A 147 5.04 1.86 21.72
CA VAL A 147 4.44 3.19 21.59
C VAL A 147 3.93 3.71 22.94
N ASP A 148 3.34 2.85 23.77
CA ASP A 148 2.88 3.24 25.10
C ASP A 148 4.03 3.57 26.05
N ASP A 149 5.19 2.93 25.89
CA ASP A 149 6.39 3.29 26.64
C ASP A 149 7.00 4.60 26.15
N ILE A 150 7.00 4.88 24.83
CA ILE A 150 7.43 6.18 24.30
C ILE A 150 6.57 7.32 24.86
N LYS A 151 5.25 7.13 24.96
CA LYS A 151 4.34 8.17 25.47
C LYS A 151 4.54 8.48 26.96
N LYS A 152 5.25 7.64 27.70
CA LYS A 152 5.58 7.87 29.12
C LYS A 152 6.87 8.69 29.30
N ILE A 153 7.68 8.83 28.26
CA ILE A 153 8.87 9.69 28.24
C ILE A 153 8.42 11.15 28.23
#